data_AF-A0A2T5HR95-F1
#
_entry.id   AF-A0A2T5HR95-F1
#
_cell.length_a   1.000
_cell.length_b   1.000
_cell.length_c   1.000
_cell.angle_alpha   90.00
_cell.angle_beta   90.00
_cell.angle_gamma   90.00
#
_symmetry.space_group_name_H-M   'P 1'
#
loop_
_entity.id
_entity.type
_entity.pdbx_description
1 polymer ?
#
loop_
_entity_poly.entity_id
_entity_poly.type
_entity_poly.pdbx_seq_one_letter_code
_entity_poly.pdbx_strand_id
1 'polypeptide(L)'
;MMDSQAVDTQAFLDAFMTLMQECAMPLFEEARTYAQGAGLEVRLELHGAEKASPGLCLLVNYPDGQLEHGFNSCCITAEPSLQKVLHEDFYSDSNQRRVQRGKLASINQMVLHTRLATFFQTAFGLQPDYIAKQHPTGFW
;
A
#
# COMPACT_ATOMS: atom_id res chain seq x y z
N MET A 1 -32.70 -10.10 7.49
CA MET A 1 -31.91 -8.96 6.97
C MET A 1 -30.46 -8.96 7.46
N MET A 2 -30.10 -9.62 8.57
CA MET A 2 -28.70 -9.72 9.02
C MET A 2 -27.83 -10.65 8.15
N ASP A 3 -28.41 -11.69 7.56
CA ASP A 3 -27.63 -12.66 6.74
C ASP A 3 -27.10 -12.06 5.43
N SER A 4 -27.84 -11.15 4.80
CA SER A 4 -27.41 -10.55 3.51
C SER A 4 -26.21 -9.62 3.67
N GLN A 5 -26.17 -8.79 4.71
CA GLN A 5 -25.07 -7.86 4.94
C GLN A 5 -23.77 -8.58 5.32
N ALA A 6 -23.87 -9.69 6.06
CA ALA A 6 -22.72 -10.53 6.41
C ALA A 6 -22.13 -11.22 5.15
N VAL A 7 -23.00 -11.73 4.27
CA VAL A 7 -22.59 -12.33 2.99
C VAL A 7 -21.92 -11.29 2.08
N ASP A 8 -22.48 -10.09 1.98
CA ASP A 8 -21.93 -8.99 1.17
C ASP A 8 -20.57 -8.50 1.71
N THR A 9 -20.34 -8.60 3.02
CA THR A 9 -19.07 -8.24 3.66
C THR A 9 -18.00 -9.29 3.40
N GLN A 10 -18.35 -10.58 3.50
CA GLN A 10 -17.43 -11.67 3.23
C GLN A 10 -17.01 -11.68 1.75
N ALA A 11 -17.96 -11.53 0.83
CA ALA A 11 -17.67 -11.47 -0.59
C ALA A 11 -16.73 -10.29 -0.94
N PHE A 12 -16.90 -9.14 -0.29
CA PHE A 12 -16.00 -8.01 -0.42
C PHE A 12 -14.58 -8.33 0.09
N LEU A 13 -14.46 -8.95 1.27
CA LEU A 13 -13.18 -9.32 1.86
C LEU A 13 -12.44 -10.36 1.01
N ASP A 14 -13.14 -11.36 0.50
CA ASP A 14 -12.55 -12.38 -0.37
C ASP A 14 -11.99 -11.72 -1.64
N ALA A 15 -12.78 -10.86 -2.31
CA ALA A 15 -12.33 -10.12 -3.49
C ALA A 15 -11.17 -9.16 -3.17
N PHE A 16 -11.19 -8.51 -2.01
CA PHE A 16 -10.09 -7.67 -1.53
C PHE A 16 -8.80 -8.48 -1.35
N MET A 17 -8.86 -9.64 -0.70
CA MET A 17 -7.67 -10.47 -0.46
C MET A 17 -7.12 -11.07 -1.75
N THR A 18 -7.98 -11.45 -2.70
CA THR A 18 -7.56 -11.84 -4.04
C THR A 18 -6.77 -10.71 -4.71
N LEU A 19 -7.28 -9.47 -4.68
CA LEU A 19 -6.56 -8.31 -5.24
C LEU A 19 -5.26 -7.99 -4.49
N MET A 20 -5.21 -8.21 -3.17
CA MET A 20 -3.96 -8.07 -2.40
C MET A 20 -2.89 -9.06 -2.89
N GLN A 21 -3.25 -10.31 -3.15
CA GLN A 21 -2.28 -11.33 -3.60
C GLN A 21 -1.92 -11.23 -5.08
N GLU A 22 -2.91 -11.01 -5.95
CA GLU A 22 -2.70 -11.04 -7.40
C GLU A 22 -2.21 -9.71 -7.97
N CYS A 23 -2.60 -8.58 -7.36
CA CYS A 23 -2.27 -7.25 -7.87
C CYS A 23 -1.32 -6.47 -6.95
N ALA A 24 -1.64 -6.31 -5.67
CA ALA A 24 -0.86 -5.41 -4.81
C ALA A 24 0.48 -6.01 -4.37
N MET A 25 0.50 -7.27 -3.94
CA MET A 25 1.68 -7.95 -3.40
C MET A 25 2.89 -7.92 -4.36
N PRO A 26 2.76 -8.28 -5.65
CA PRO A 26 3.89 -8.21 -6.57
C PRO A 26 4.53 -6.81 -6.65
N LEU A 27 3.70 -5.76 -6.65
CA LEU A 27 4.17 -4.38 -6.77
C LEU A 27 4.84 -3.89 -5.48
N PHE A 28 4.33 -4.33 -4.34
CA PHE A 28 4.90 -4.00 -3.03
C PHE A 28 6.22 -4.76 -2.79
N GLU A 29 6.36 -5.99 -3.30
CA GLU A 29 7.63 -6.72 -3.28
C GLU A 29 8.68 -6.08 -4.20
N GLU A 30 8.28 -5.57 -5.36
CA GLU A 30 9.17 -4.80 -6.25
C GLU A 30 9.63 -3.50 -5.56
N ALA A 31 8.70 -2.78 -4.92
CA ALA A 31 8.99 -1.61 -4.10
C ALA A 31 9.93 -1.93 -2.93
N ARG A 32 9.73 -3.06 -2.25
CA ARG A 32 10.62 -3.52 -1.19
C ARG A 32 12.02 -3.78 -1.72
N THR A 33 12.14 -4.51 -2.82
CA THR A 33 13.44 -4.82 -3.43
C THR A 33 14.17 -3.55 -3.84
N TYR A 34 13.46 -2.58 -4.43
CA TYR A 34 14.01 -1.27 -4.75
C TYR A 34 14.53 -0.51 -3.53
N ALA A 35 13.71 -0.41 -2.48
CA ALA A 35 14.08 0.31 -1.26
C ALA A 35 15.26 -0.35 -0.53
N GLN A 36 15.30 -1.68 -0.48
CA GLN A 36 16.45 -2.43 0.04
C GLN A 36 17.71 -2.17 -0.81
N GLY A 37 17.59 -2.13 -2.13
CA GLY A 37 18.69 -1.76 -3.04
C GLY A 37 19.20 -0.34 -2.83
N ALA A 38 18.34 0.57 -2.36
CA ALA A 38 18.70 1.94 -1.96
C ALA A 38 19.27 2.02 -0.53
N GLY A 39 19.43 0.89 0.17
CA GLY A 39 19.98 0.82 1.52
C GLY A 39 18.98 1.11 2.65
N LEU A 40 17.67 1.11 2.38
CA LEU A 40 16.63 1.33 3.40
C LEU A 40 16.28 0.03 4.15
N GLU A 41 15.88 0.16 5.42
CA GLU A 41 15.21 -0.92 6.14
C GLU A 41 13.76 -1.00 5.65
N VAL A 42 13.32 -2.20 5.26
CA VAL A 42 11.99 -2.41 4.71
C VAL A 42 11.32 -3.63 5.32
N ARG A 43 10.06 -3.49 5.71
CA ARG A 43 9.18 -4.58 6.13
C ARG A 43 7.92 -4.56 5.27
N LEU A 44 7.50 -5.75 4.85
CA LEU A 44 6.24 -5.93 4.13
C LEU A 44 5.35 -6.83 4.97
N GLU A 45 4.18 -6.33 5.32
CA GLU A 45 3.23 -7.02 6.20
C GLU A 45 1.91 -7.24 5.49
N LEU A 46 1.53 -8.52 5.31
CA LEU A 46 0.21 -8.91 4.87
C LEU A 46 -0.62 -9.36 6.07
N HIS A 47 -1.70 -8.63 6.32
CA HIS A 47 -2.69 -8.90 7.36
C HIS A 47 -3.89 -9.60 6.71
N GLY A 48 -4.16 -10.83 7.14
CA GLY A 48 -5.25 -11.65 6.59
C GLY A 48 -6.65 -11.15 6.96
N ALA A 49 -7.67 -11.75 6.34
CA ALA A 49 -9.08 -11.37 6.53
C ALA A 49 -9.58 -11.52 7.98
N GLU A 50 -8.89 -12.32 8.80
CA GLU A 50 -9.19 -12.53 10.22
C GLU A 50 -8.74 -11.36 11.12
N LYS A 51 -7.95 -10.42 10.59
CA LYS A 51 -7.47 -9.25 11.36
C LYS A 51 -8.51 -8.14 11.37
N ALA A 52 -8.42 -7.28 12.40
CA ALA A 52 -9.27 -6.09 12.50
C ALA A 52 -9.06 -5.11 11.34
N SER A 53 -7.87 -5.10 10.74
CA SER A 53 -7.56 -4.33 9.53
C SER A 53 -6.81 -5.23 8.54
N PRO A 54 -7.54 -6.04 7.74
CA PRO A 54 -6.94 -6.82 6.67
C PRO A 54 -6.33 -5.90 5.63
N GLY A 55 -5.17 -6.26 5.09
CA GLY A 55 -4.46 -5.38 4.17
C GLY A 55 -3.00 -5.68 4.00
N LEU A 56 -2.34 -4.82 3.22
CA LEU A 56 -0.94 -4.90 2.89
C LEU A 56 -0.25 -3.58 3.27
N CYS A 57 0.85 -3.67 4.01
CA CYS A 57 1.60 -2.50 4.47
C CYS A 57 3.08 -2.64 4.12
N LEU A 58 3.60 -1.65 3.39
CA LEU A 58 5.03 -1.45 3.22
C LEU A 58 5.51 -0.46 4.29
N LEU A 59 6.40 -0.88 5.17
CA LEU A 59 7.04 -0.04 6.17
C LEU A 59 8.50 0.18 5.77
N VAL A 60 8.93 1.44 5.71
CA VAL A 60 10.27 1.81 5.25
C VAL A 60 10.91 2.80 6.23
N ASN A 61 12.18 2.58 6.56
CA ASN A 61 12.98 3.45 7.41
C ASN A 61 14.43 3.58 6.90
N TYR A 62 15.12 4.64 7.32
CA TYR A 62 16.57 4.72 7.19
C TYR A 62 17.25 3.72 8.14
N PRO A 63 18.37 3.07 7.73
CA PRO A 63 19.12 2.16 8.60
C PRO A 63 19.79 2.95 9.75
N ASP A 64 19.80 2.33 10.94
CA ASP A 64 20.39 2.76 12.22
C ASP A 64 21.05 4.16 12.28
N GLY A 65 20.40 5.09 13.00
CA GLY A 65 21.05 6.26 13.60
C GLY A 65 20.77 7.61 12.93
N GLN A 66 20.08 7.64 11.79
CA GLN A 66 19.54 8.89 11.25
C GLN A 66 18.07 9.02 11.65
N LEU A 67 17.85 9.75 12.75
CA LEU A 67 16.59 10.30 13.26
C LEU A 67 15.79 9.41 14.23
N GLU A 68 15.19 10.06 15.23
CA GLU A 68 14.24 9.51 16.21
C GLU A 68 12.90 9.07 15.57
N HIS A 69 12.82 9.08 14.24
CA HIS A 69 11.59 8.93 13.49
C HIS A 69 11.38 7.47 13.13
N GLY A 70 10.19 6.94 13.45
CA GLY A 70 9.82 5.56 13.17
C GLY A 70 9.62 5.29 11.68
N PHE A 71 9.07 4.12 11.35
CA PHE A 71 8.78 3.75 9.97
C PHE A 71 7.82 4.73 9.29
N ASN A 72 8.18 5.16 8.07
CA ASN A 72 7.20 5.65 7.10
C ASN A 72 6.41 4.44 6.58
N SER A 73 5.13 4.60 6.29
CA SER A 73 4.31 3.48 5.81
C SER A 73 3.46 3.85 4.61
N CYS A 74 3.26 2.86 3.73
CA CYS A 74 2.33 2.88 2.61
C CYS A 74 1.46 1.63 2.74
N CYS A 75 0.20 1.81 3.14
CA CYS A 75 -0.72 0.73 3.43
C CYS A 75 -1.94 0.74 2.50
N ILE A 76 -2.48 -0.45 2.22
CA ILE A 76 -3.80 -0.66 1.63
C ILE A 76 -4.59 -1.54 2.60
N THR A 77 -5.70 -1.04 3.14
CA THR A 77 -6.52 -1.81 4.09
C THR A 77 -7.99 -1.84 3.67
N ALA A 78 -8.70 -2.86 4.15
CA ALA A 78 -10.13 -2.98 3.96
C ALA A 78 -10.91 -2.20 5.03
N GLU A 79 -12.01 -1.54 4.64
CA GLU A 79 -13.10 -1.07 5.50
C GLU A 79 -14.37 -1.89 5.15
N PRO A 80 -14.55 -3.11 5.71
CA PRO A 80 -15.55 -4.05 5.23
C PRO A 80 -16.98 -3.55 5.46
N SER A 81 -17.22 -2.86 6.58
CA SER A 81 -18.53 -2.27 6.91
C SER A 81 -19.01 -1.21 5.91
N LEU A 82 -18.08 -0.61 5.15
CA LEU A 82 -18.36 0.40 4.13
C LEU A 82 -18.13 -0.13 2.71
N GLN A 83 -17.64 -1.37 2.57
CA GLN A 83 -17.13 -1.95 1.32
C GLN A 83 -16.17 -0.99 0.59
N LYS A 84 -15.24 -0.40 1.36
CA LYS A 84 -14.24 0.53 0.85
C LYS A 84 -12.83 0.00 1.07
N VAL A 85 -11.94 0.51 0.24
CA VAL A 85 -10.50 0.34 0.39
C VAL A 85 -9.91 1.65 0.89
N LEU A 86 -9.03 1.57 1.88
CA LEU A 86 -8.22 2.68 2.35
C LEU A 86 -6.82 2.59 1.75
N HIS A 87 -6.40 3.65 1.07
CA HIS A 87 -5.01 3.89 0.71
C HIS A 87 -4.45 4.90 1.70
N GLU A 88 -3.44 4.50 2.46
CA GLU A 88 -2.89 5.31 3.54
C GLU A 88 -1.37 5.43 3.49
N ASP A 89 -0.87 6.65 3.38
CA ASP A 89 0.54 6.96 3.59
C ASP A 89 0.73 7.65 4.94
N PHE A 90 1.74 7.22 5.69
CA PHE A 90 2.19 7.88 6.89
C PHE A 90 3.66 8.26 6.76
N TYR A 91 3.97 9.51 7.06
CA TYR A 91 5.31 10.09 7.00
C TYR A 91 5.76 10.43 8.42
N SER A 92 6.72 9.68 8.96
CA SER A 92 7.11 9.76 10.37
C SER A 92 7.77 11.10 10.72
N ASP A 93 8.65 11.59 9.85
CA ASP A 93 9.38 12.86 10.04
C ASP A 93 8.47 14.07 10.21
N SER A 94 7.35 14.10 9.48
CA SER A 94 6.39 15.21 9.49
C SER A 94 5.13 14.92 10.31
N ASN A 95 5.02 13.70 10.85
CA ASN A 95 3.81 13.16 11.45
C ASN A 95 2.56 13.38 10.57
N GLN A 96 2.73 13.31 9.24
CA GLN A 96 1.66 13.52 8.29
C GLN A 96 1.04 12.19 7.87
N ARG A 97 -0.29 12.15 7.88
CA ARG A 97 -1.08 11.01 7.41
C ARG A 97 -1.92 11.45 6.23
N ARG A 98 -1.83 10.72 5.11
CA ARG A 98 -2.65 10.93 3.91
C ARG A 98 -3.52 9.71 3.71
N VAL A 99 -4.83 9.92 3.72
CA VAL A 99 -5.82 8.83 3.60
C VAL A 99 -6.71 9.10 2.40
N GLN A 100 -6.85 8.11 1.52
CA GLN A 100 -7.77 8.15 0.39
C GLN A 100 -8.67 6.91 0.43
N ARG A 101 -9.99 7.15 0.32
CA ARG A 101 -10.99 6.08 0.27
C ARG A 101 -11.35 5.77 -1.18
N GLY A 102 -11.32 4.49 -1.53
CA GLY A 102 -11.60 4.00 -2.87
C GLY A 102 -12.58 2.83 -2.91
N LYS A 103 -12.97 2.46 -4.11
CA LYS A 103 -13.62 1.15 -4.40
C LYS A 103 -12.54 0.09 -4.61
N LEU A 104 -12.91 -1.20 -4.64
CA LEU A 104 -11.97 -2.29 -4.98
C LEU A 104 -11.20 -2.04 -6.29
N ALA A 105 -11.86 -1.45 -7.31
CA ALA A 105 -11.23 -1.09 -8.58
C ALA A 105 -10.04 -0.10 -8.46
N SER A 106 -9.87 0.57 -7.32
CA SER A 106 -8.67 1.39 -7.05
C SER A 106 -7.42 0.57 -6.74
N ILE A 107 -7.56 -0.73 -6.47
CA ILE A 107 -6.45 -1.68 -6.39
C ILE A 107 -6.15 -2.15 -7.82
N ASN A 108 -5.42 -1.32 -8.55
CA ASN A 108 -4.93 -1.64 -9.88
C ASN A 108 -3.49 -1.15 -10.05
N GLN A 109 -2.78 -1.75 -11.00
CA GLN A 109 -1.34 -1.53 -11.15
C GLN A 109 -0.95 -0.06 -11.34
N MET A 110 -1.69 0.69 -12.16
CA MET A 110 -1.39 2.11 -12.43
C MET A 110 -1.51 2.96 -11.17
N VAL A 111 -2.60 2.81 -10.42
CA VAL A 111 -2.84 3.56 -9.18
C VAL A 111 -1.78 3.19 -8.14
N LEU A 112 -1.50 1.90 -7.97
CA LEU A 112 -0.55 1.44 -6.94
C LEU A 112 0.89 1.88 -7.24
N HIS A 113 1.34 1.80 -8.50
CA HIS A 113 2.65 2.35 -8.88
C HIS A 113 2.74 3.84 -8.63
N THR A 114 1.76 4.61 -9.09
CA THR A 114 1.77 6.07 -8.93
C THR A 114 1.87 6.43 -7.45
N ARG A 115 1.14 5.69 -6.62
CA ARG A 115 1.16 5.88 -5.17
C ARG A 115 2.51 5.49 -4.55
N LEU A 116 3.07 4.33 -4.89
CA LEU A 116 4.39 3.90 -4.41
C LEU A 116 5.50 4.89 -4.83
N ALA A 117 5.47 5.37 -6.07
CA ALA A 117 6.38 6.40 -6.56
C ALA A 117 6.26 7.70 -5.75
N THR A 118 5.03 8.15 -5.51
CA THR A 118 4.77 9.36 -4.72
C THR A 118 5.24 9.18 -3.28
N PHE A 119 5.01 8.02 -2.68
CA PHE A 119 5.46 7.67 -1.34
C PHE A 119 6.99 7.75 -1.23
N PHE A 120 7.73 7.07 -2.11
CA PHE A 120 9.19 7.10 -2.09
C PHE A 120 9.78 8.49 -2.38
N GLN A 121 9.18 9.23 -3.30
CA GLN A 121 9.60 10.59 -3.60
C GLN A 121 9.38 11.52 -2.40
N THR A 122 8.25 11.37 -1.70
CA THR A 122 7.90 12.23 -0.57
C THR A 122 8.69 11.87 0.68
N ALA A 123 8.80 10.58 1.01
CA ALA A 123 9.45 10.12 2.23
C ALA A 123 10.98 10.10 2.15
N PHE A 124 11.55 9.81 0.97
CA PHE A 124 13.00 9.53 0.84
C PHE A 124 13.68 10.30 -0.29
N GLY A 125 12.95 11.11 -1.06
CA GLY A 125 13.49 11.78 -2.24
C GLY A 125 13.83 10.83 -3.40
N LEU A 126 13.33 9.59 -3.37
CA LEU A 126 13.67 8.54 -4.33
C LEU A 126 12.63 8.45 -5.46
N GLN A 127 13.10 8.19 -6.69
CA GLN A 127 12.23 7.97 -7.85
C GLN A 127 12.41 6.54 -8.36
N PRO A 128 11.45 5.63 -8.12
CA PRO A 128 11.56 4.26 -8.58
C PRO A 128 11.54 4.18 -10.11
N ASP A 129 12.68 3.81 -10.71
CA ASP A 129 12.92 3.81 -12.14
C ASP A 129 12.21 2.64 -12.86
N TYR A 130 11.90 1.55 -12.14
CA TYR A 130 11.12 0.43 -12.68
C TYR A 130 9.69 0.83 -13.04
N ILE A 131 9.12 1.83 -12.36
CA ILE A 131 7.76 2.32 -12.65
C ILE A 131 7.73 3.06 -14.00
N ALA A 132 8.76 3.86 -14.29
CA ALA A 132 8.90 4.55 -15.57
C ALA A 132 9.12 3.58 -16.74
N LYS A 133 9.75 2.42 -16.49
CA LYS A 133 9.91 1.35 -17.50
C LYS A 133 8.60 0.62 -17.77
N GLN A 134 7.71 0.52 -16.78
CA GLN A 134 6.42 -0.17 -16.90
C GLN A 134 5.29 0.74 -17.43
N HIS A 135 5.44 2.07 -17.31
CA HIS A 135 4.48 3.06 -17.82
C HIS A 135 5.20 4.12 -18.67
N PRO A 136 5.49 3.83 -19.94
CA PRO A 136 6.10 4.83 -20.82
C PRO A 136 5.21 6.07 -20.91
N THR A 137 5.85 7.24 -20.87
CA THR A 137 5.20 8.56 -20.88
C THR A 137 4.30 8.67 -22.11
N GLY A 138 2.98 8.62 -21.94
CA GLY A 138 2.06 8.78 -23.08
C GLY A 138 0.65 8.19 -23.02
N PHE A 139 0.25 7.47 -21.97
CA PHE A 139 -1.12 6.96 -21.86
C PHE A 139 -1.83 7.52 -20.62
N TRP A 140 -2.76 8.45 -20.89
CA TRP A 140 -3.75 9.03 -19.98
C TRP A 140 -5.13 8.49 -20.32
#